data_AF-A0A3P1ZD73-F1
#
_entry.id   AF-A0A3P1ZD73-F1
#
_cell.length_a   1.000
_cell.length_b   1.000
_cell.length_c   1.000
_cell.angle_alpha   90.00
_cell.angle_beta   90.00
_cell.angle_gamma   90.00
#
_symmetry.space_group_name_H-M   'P 1'
#
loop_
_entity.id
_entity.type
_entity.pdbx_description
1 polymer ?
#
loop_
_entity_poly.entity_id
_entity_poly.type
_entity_poly.pdbx_seq_one_letter_code
_entity_poly.pdbx_strand_id
1 'polypeptide(L)'
;MKKNLFLLAAVTAFAFYGCSNAEDYVQPAAATAQFVPSPKALEYDASLFPAPDKSQELNPRNLLANFNKLIIKANPERGLERKEIDVNDEQLQEIKTFTDDLVKAADTPLKKLELLNAWLKNTVRYEYADNSSYAVFKNRKAICQGYSNLLRTMLYTQNIPSVAVNGVYKGIGGHAWVYAYVNNAWYVADPTNNLKPWRISNTAAYSHLLPQMANIDIFEDDNFVYNYNESYLNIKEVKKGTEILVIPYSIKGFRIGSFNPSKPLPTGIRHIYIGSNIHSLGESFCGLKAYRSFDEAVFVDPQNADFGSEHGIVYRRDFQKKLTSLFYIPSQMRSVKLRAMEKVEKNTVYNHSVVEEIIILPGTKKLENYAIESCGALRRLYIPEDCEMDEQALYLCPEGVEIMVGDFTGIAKVKK
;
A
#
# COMPACT_ATOMS: atom_id res chain seq x y z
N MET A 1 -5.89 -19.43 -81.82
CA MET A 1 -4.50 -18.98 -82.02
C MET A 1 -3.68 -19.40 -80.81
N LYS A 2 -2.64 -20.23 -81.03
CA LYS A 2 -1.35 -20.42 -80.32
C LYS A 2 -1.33 -20.10 -78.80
N LYS A 3 -0.84 -20.94 -77.89
CA LYS A 3 0.08 -22.10 -77.89
C LYS A 3 -0.01 -22.70 -76.47
N ASN A 4 -0.12 -24.03 -76.31
CA ASN A 4 0.95 -24.95 -75.84
C ASN A 4 1.53 -24.56 -74.45
N LEU A 5 1.75 -25.44 -73.46
CA LEU A 5 2.04 -26.87 -73.47
C LEU A 5 2.11 -27.32 -71.99
N PHE A 6 1.44 -28.42 -71.63
CA PHE A 6 1.90 -29.51 -70.72
C PHE A 6 2.34 -29.19 -69.26
N LEU A 7 2.26 -30.10 -68.27
CA LEU A 7 2.24 -31.56 -68.25
C LEU A 7 1.69 -32.02 -66.87
N LEU A 8 0.75 -32.98 -66.89
CA LEU A 8 0.69 -34.22 -66.05
C LEU A 8 0.22 -34.13 -64.57
N ALA A 9 -0.62 -35.01 -64.00
CA ALA A 9 -1.49 -36.13 -64.39
C ALA A 9 -2.55 -36.25 -63.26
N ALA A 10 -3.86 -36.40 -63.52
CA ALA A 10 -4.59 -37.66 -63.72
C ALA A 10 -4.35 -38.72 -62.61
N VAL A 11 -5.31 -39.37 -61.96
CA VAL A 11 -6.76 -39.58 -62.19
C VAL A 11 -7.30 -40.37 -60.98
N THR A 12 -8.53 -40.05 -60.52
CA THR A 12 -9.62 -40.86 -59.88
C THR A 12 -9.28 -42.02 -58.91
N ALA A 13 -10.06 -42.34 -57.87
CA ALA A 13 -11.51 -42.50 -57.85
C ALA A 13 -12.07 -42.59 -56.42
N PHE A 14 -13.33 -42.20 -56.27
CA PHE A 14 -14.19 -42.46 -55.11
C PHE A 14 -14.67 -43.92 -55.10
N ALA A 15 -14.71 -44.57 -53.92
CA ALA A 15 -15.76 -45.52 -53.54
C ALA A 15 -15.80 -45.82 -52.02
N PHE A 16 -16.90 -45.35 -51.41
CA PHE A 16 -17.71 -45.85 -50.28
C PHE A 16 -17.20 -46.81 -49.18
N TYR A 17 -17.40 -46.33 -47.94
CA TYR A 17 -17.94 -46.97 -46.71
C TYR A 17 -17.39 -48.30 -46.16
N GLY A 18 -16.95 -48.24 -44.90
CA GLY A 18 -16.84 -49.40 -43.99
C GLY A 18 -16.27 -49.02 -42.62
N CYS A 19 -17.06 -49.23 -41.56
CA CYS A 19 -16.73 -48.90 -40.17
C CYS A 19 -15.64 -49.77 -39.53
N SER A 20 -15.09 -49.24 -38.42
CA SER A 20 -14.44 -49.89 -37.25
C SER A 20 -13.00 -50.43 -37.41
N ASN A 21 -12.04 -49.86 -36.69
CA ASN A 21 -11.69 -50.23 -35.32
C ASN A 21 -10.59 -49.34 -34.72
N ALA A 22 -10.74 -49.11 -33.41
CA ALA A 22 -9.77 -48.75 -32.37
C ALA A 22 -8.39 -48.19 -32.75
N GLU A 23 -8.16 -46.93 -32.41
CA GLU A 23 -6.82 -46.46 -31.99
C GLU A 23 -6.87 -46.13 -30.50
N ASP A 24 -5.87 -46.64 -29.79
CA ASP A 24 -5.75 -46.65 -28.34
C ASP A 24 -5.77 -45.23 -27.74
N TYR A 25 -6.74 -44.99 -26.85
CA TYR A 25 -6.67 -43.88 -25.92
C TYR A 25 -5.54 -44.15 -24.92
N VAL A 26 -4.42 -43.44 -25.06
CA VAL A 26 -3.46 -43.29 -23.98
C VAL A 26 -4.15 -42.51 -22.87
N GLN A 27 -4.53 -43.22 -21.80
CA GLN A 27 -5.00 -42.62 -20.55
C GLN A 27 -3.90 -41.70 -20.00
N PRO A 28 -4.17 -40.41 -19.72
CA PRO A 28 -3.24 -39.60 -18.95
C PRO A 28 -3.16 -40.17 -17.54
N ALA A 29 -1.93 -40.45 -17.10
CA ALA A 29 -1.66 -40.93 -15.75
C ALA A 29 -2.20 -39.93 -14.72
N ALA A 30 -2.95 -40.44 -13.75
CA ALA A 30 -3.38 -39.66 -12.59
C ALA A 30 -2.14 -39.21 -11.79
N ALA A 31 -1.76 -37.94 -11.96
CA ALA A 31 -0.68 -37.33 -11.21
C ALA A 31 -1.13 -37.10 -9.76
N THR A 32 -0.69 -37.98 -8.86
CA THR A 32 -0.79 -37.73 -7.42
C THR A 32 0.30 -36.75 -7.02
N ALA A 33 -0.09 -35.64 -6.39
CA ALA A 33 0.82 -34.61 -5.91
C ALA A 33 1.63 -35.14 -4.71
N GLN A 34 2.71 -35.87 -4.99
CA GLN A 34 3.79 -36.04 -4.04
C GLN A 34 5.03 -35.31 -4.57
N PHE A 35 5.48 -34.34 -3.77
CA PHE A 35 6.70 -33.55 -3.93
C PHE A 35 6.77 -32.62 -5.14
N VAL A 36 6.14 -31.45 -5.01
CA VAL A 36 6.77 -30.24 -5.54
C VAL A 36 7.41 -29.52 -4.35
N PRO A 37 8.73 -29.65 -4.14
CA PRO A 37 9.41 -28.88 -3.13
C PRO A 37 9.33 -27.41 -3.55
N SER A 38 8.74 -26.56 -2.71
CA SER A 38 8.95 -25.12 -2.83
C SER A 38 10.47 -24.85 -2.85
N PRO A 39 10.94 -23.79 -3.52
CA PRO A 39 12.33 -23.34 -3.38
C PRO A 39 12.70 -23.31 -1.90
N LYS A 40 13.97 -23.57 -1.54
CA LYS A 40 14.47 -23.44 -0.17
C LYS A 40 14.24 -22.01 0.34
N ALA A 41 13.03 -21.74 0.79
CA ALA A 41 12.68 -20.63 1.64
C ALA A 41 13.52 -20.83 2.90
N LEU A 42 14.19 -19.78 3.35
CA LEU A 42 14.57 -19.69 4.76
C LEU A 42 13.37 -20.16 5.60
N GLU A 43 13.54 -21.25 6.33
CA GLU A 43 12.41 -21.88 7.01
C GLU A 43 11.75 -20.87 7.95
N TYR A 44 10.42 -20.91 8.02
CA TYR A 44 9.65 -20.11 8.96
C TYR A 44 10.26 -20.24 10.36
N ASP A 45 10.56 -19.10 10.99
CA ASP A 45 11.13 -19.05 12.34
C ASP A 45 10.29 -18.13 13.22
N ALA A 46 9.49 -18.75 14.08
CA ALA A 46 8.62 -18.04 15.02
C ALA A 46 9.40 -17.15 16.01
N SER A 47 10.69 -17.42 16.25
CA SER A 47 11.52 -16.64 17.16
C SER A 47 11.89 -15.25 16.61
N LEU A 48 11.72 -15.03 15.31
CA LEU A 48 11.98 -13.76 14.65
C LEU A 48 10.85 -12.73 14.82
N PHE A 49 9.66 -13.16 15.26
CA PHE A 49 8.58 -12.21 15.48
C PHE A 49 8.93 -11.23 16.61
N PRO A 50 8.66 -9.92 16.41
CA PRO A 50 8.97 -8.92 17.42
C PRO A 50 8.08 -9.16 18.66
N ALA A 51 8.70 -9.33 19.83
CA ALA A 51 7.98 -9.59 21.06
C ALA A 51 7.21 -8.34 21.55
N PRO A 52 6.00 -8.50 22.10
CA PRO A 52 5.30 -7.42 22.77
C PRO A 52 6.12 -6.78 23.89
N ASP A 53 6.10 -5.45 23.94
CA ASP A 53 6.77 -4.67 24.98
C ASP A 53 5.78 -3.75 25.73
N LYS A 54 6.30 -2.94 26.64
CA LYS A 54 5.51 -1.98 27.45
C LYS A 54 5.26 -0.66 26.72
N SER A 55 5.42 -0.61 25.39
CA SER A 55 5.18 0.60 24.62
C SER A 55 3.70 0.99 24.60
N GLN A 56 3.47 2.29 24.49
CA GLN A 56 2.15 2.86 24.47
C GLN A 56 1.49 2.66 23.11
N GLU A 57 0.33 2.02 23.09
CA GLU A 57 -0.56 1.98 21.93
C GLU A 57 -1.25 3.33 21.73
N LEU A 58 -1.54 3.68 20.49
CA LEU A 58 -2.37 4.83 20.14
C LEU A 58 -3.85 4.44 20.27
N ASN A 59 -4.67 5.28 20.90
CA ASN A 59 -6.08 4.96 21.13
C ASN A 59 -6.92 5.28 19.89
N PRO A 60 -7.51 4.30 19.18
CA PRO A 60 -8.23 4.56 17.92
C PRO A 60 -9.45 5.49 18.09
N ARG A 61 -9.92 5.70 19.32
CA ARG A 61 -11.04 6.61 19.64
C ARG A 61 -10.60 8.05 19.91
N ASN A 62 -9.29 8.35 19.93
CA ASN A 62 -8.77 9.68 20.25
C ASN A 62 -7.62 10.10 19.33
N LEU A 63 -7.94 10.26 18.04
CA LEU A 63 -7.00 10.60 16.96
C LEU A 63 -6.21 11.88 17.26
N LEU A 64 -6.87 12.89 17.80
CA LEU A 64 -6.22 14.16 18.15
C LEU A 64 -5.16 13.99 19.24
N ALA A 65 -5.51 13.32 20.35
CA ALA A 65 -4.54 13.10 21.42
C ALA A 65 -3.38 12.21 20.97
N ASN A 66 -3.63 11.22 20.10
CA ASN A 66 -2.58 10.36 19.56
C ASN A 66 -1.54 11.16 18.79
N PHE A 67 -1.99 11.97 17.81
CA PHE A 67 -1.06 12.77 17.03
C PHE A 67 -0.33 13.80 17.89
N ASN A 68 -1.02 14.47 18.83
CA ASN A 68 -0.40 15.42 19.75
C ASN A 68 0.74 14.78 20.56
N LYS A 69 0.57 13.54 21.04
CA LYS A 69 1.63 12.81 21.78
C LYS A 69 2.87 12.57 20.92
N LEU A 70 2.68 12.29 19.63
CA LEU A 70 3.76 12.01 18.69
C LEU A 70 4.48 13.29 18.23
N ILE A 71 3.74 14.30 17.78
CA ILE A 71 4.33 15.52 17.20
C ILE A 71 5.15 16.32 18.22
N ILE A 72 4.79 16.28 19.51
CA ILE A 72 5.58 16.90 20.59
C ILE A 72 6.97 16.25 20.73
N LYS A 73 7.14 15.00 20.28
CA LYS A 73 8.41 14.27 20.29
C LYS A 73 9.19 14.39 18.97
N ALA A 74 8.57 14.89 17.91
CA ALA A 74 9.22 15.06 16.62
C ALA A 74 10.26 16.20 16.69
N ASN A 75 11.32 16.08 15.90
CA ASN A 75 12.25 17.20 15.67
C ASN A 75 11.54 18.28 14.83
N PRO A 76 11.30 19.49 15.37
CA PRO A 76 10.59 20.54 14.65
C PRO A 76 11.29 20.95 13.35
N GLU A 77 12.62 20.90 13.29
CA GLU A 77 13.39 21.29 12.11
C GLU A 77 13.04 20.48 10.85
N ARG A 78 12.45 19.29 11.00
CA ARG A 78 11.90 18.51 9.87
C ARG A 78 10.75 19.23 9.16
N GLY A 79 10.08 20.14 9.85
CA GLY A 79 9.08 21.05 9.27
C GLY A 79 9.67 22.10 8.31
N LEU A 80 11.01 22.20 8.21
CA LEU A 80 11.73 23.05 7.26
C LEU A 80 12.33 22.26 6.08
N GLU A 81 11.88 21.02 5.86
CA GLU A 81 12.35 20.24 4.71
C GLU A 81 11.71 20.73 3.41
N ARG A 82 12.55 21.07 2.41
CA ARG A 82 12.14 21.61 1.11
C ARG A 82 11.23 20.69 0.29
N LYS A 83 11.34 19.37 0.51
CA LYS A 83 10.60 18.33 -0.24
C LYS A 83 9.08 18.45 -0.08
N GLU A 84 8.62 19.09 0.98
CA GLU A 84 7.19 19.29 1.29
C GLU A 84 6.65 20.63 0.78
N ILE A 85 7.45 21.39 0.02
CA ILE A 85 7.10 22.71 -0.52
C ILE A 85 6.90 22.60 -2.03
N ASP A 86 5.67 22.85 -2.49
CA ASP A 86 5.18 22.59 -3.84
C ASP A 86 5.32 23.78 -4.80
N VAL A 87 6.45 24.49 -4.71
CA VAL A 87 6.80 25.61 -5.60
C VAL A 87 8.22 25.48 -6.13
N ASN A 88 8.52 26.10 -7.27
CA ASN A 88 9.90 26.28 -7.73
C ASN A 88 10.57 27.49 -7.03
N ASP A 89 11.85 27.73 -7.29
CA ASP A 89 12.61 28.75 -6.55
C ASP A 89 12.20 30.19 -6.90
N GLU A 90 11.81 30.47 -8.15
CA GLU A 90 11.30 31.80 -8.56
C GLU A 90 9.97 32.12 -7.86
N GLN A 91 9.05 31.15 -7.88
CA GLN A 91 7.76 31.24 -7.20
C GLN A 91 7.93 31.38 -5.68
N LEU A 92 8.87 30.64 -5.10
CA LEU A 92 9.19 30.72 -3.68
C LEU A 92 9.72 32.11 -3.32
N GLN A 93 10.58 32.70 -4.16
CA GLN A 93 11.12 34.04 -3.95
C GLN A 93 10.05 35.13 -4.06
N GLU A 94 9.09 35.00 -4.98
CA GLU A 94 7.93 35.91 -5.07
C GLU A 94 7.07 35.82 -3.81
N ILE A 95 6.70 34.61 -3.39
CA ILE A 95 5.94 34.38 -2.16
C ILE A 95 6.71 34.92 -0.96
N LYS A 96 8.02 34.69 -0.88
CA LYS A 96 8.87 35.20 0.21
C LYS A 96 8.82 36.72 0.28
N THR A 97 9.01 37.40 -0.85
CA THR A 97 9.02 38.88 -0.91
C THR A 97 7.69 39.45 -0.41
N PHE A 98 6.58 38.87 -0.85
CA PHE A 98 5.25 39.23 -0.36
C PHE A 98 5.09 38.94 1.14
N THR A 99 5.54 37.76 1.59
CA THR A 99 5.40 37.32 2.98
C THR A 99 6.22 38.20 3.92
N ASP A 100 7.44 38.58 3.53
CA ASP A 100 8.32 39.48 4.27
C ASP A 100 7.64 40.85 4.52
N ASP A 101 7.01 41.44 3.50
CA ASP A 101 6.28 42.72 3.65
C ASP A 101 5.04 42.56 4.52
N LEU A 102 4.27 41.49 4.34
CA LEU A 102 3.05 41.20 5.10
C LEU A 102 3.33 41.08 6.61
N VAL A 103 4.47 40.50 6.97
CA VAL A 103 4.83 40.26 8.38
C VAL A 103 5.89 41.20 8.92
N LYS A 104 6.26 42.26 8.19
CA LYS A 104 7.35 43.18 8.57
C LYS A 104 7.22 43.80 9.96
N ALA A 105 5.98 44.03 10.40
CA ALA A 105 5.66 44.61 11.70
C ALA A 105 5.56 43.57 12.84
N ALA A 106 5.68 42.27 12.52
CA ALA A 106 5.66 41.21 13.51
C ALA A 106 7.05 40.98 14.10
N ASP A 107 7.13 41.16 15.41
CA ASP A 107 8.33 40.99 16.24
C ASP A 107 8.54 39.55 16.72
N THR A 108 7.52 38.69 16.62
CA THR A 108 7.57 37.30 17.10
C THR A 108 7.09 36.29 16.05
N PRO A 109 7.62 35.05 16.04
CA PRO A 109 7.14 33.99 15.15
C PRO A 109 5.64 33.69 15.31
N LEU A 110 5.11 33.75 16.54
CA LEU A 110 3.68 33.61 16.78
C LEU A 110 2.89 34.74 16.10
N LYS A 111 3.36 35.98 16.16
CA LYS A 111 2.68 37.09 15.49
C LYS A 111 2.70 36.94 13.97
N LYS A 112 3.81 36.44 13.40
CA LYS A 112 3.88 36.08 11.98
C LYS A 112 2.82 35.04 11.63
N LEU A 113 2.73 33.94 12.38
CA LEU A 113 1.71 32.90 12.17
C LEU A 113 0.28 33.45 12.23
N GLU A 114 -0.03 34.31 13.21
CA GLU A 114 -1.34 34.96 13.32
C GLU A 114 -1.68 35.83 12.10
N LEU A 115 -0.73 36.65 11.64
CA LEU A 115 -0.92 37.52 10.47
C LEU A 115 -1.13 36.71 9.19
N LEU A 116 -0.33 35.67 8.97
CA LEU A 116 -0.44 34.80 7.79
C LEU A 116 -1.76 34.03 7.79
N ASN A 117 -2.16 33.47 8.95
CA ASN A 117 -3.44 32.78 9.10
C ASN A 117 -4.62 33.72 8.84
N ALA A 118 -4.60 34.93 9.41
CA ALA A 118 -5.63 35.93 9.19
C ALA A 118 -5.70 36.41 7.74
N TRP A 119 -4.55 36.64 7.09
CA TRP A 119 -4.49 37.05 5.70
C TRP A 119 -5.10 35.99 4.77
N LEU A 120 -4.73 34.71 4.94
CA LEU A 120 -5.32 33.63 4.16
C LEU A 120 -6.83 33.57 4.32
N LYS A 121 -7.31 33.62 5.57
CA LYS A 121 -8.75 33.60 5.86
C LYS A 121 -9.51 34.73 5.16
N ASN A 122 -8.93 35.92 5.12
CA ASN A 122 -9.61 37.13 4.65
C ASN A 122 -9.48 37.34 3.14
N THR A 123 -8.51 36.70 2.48
CA THR A 123 -8.20 36.98 1.07
C THR A 123 -8.44 35.81 0.15
N VAL A 124 -8.34 34.56 0.64
CA VAL A 124 -8.63 33.37 -0.16
C VAL A 124 -10.11 33.04 -0.05
N ARG A 125 -10.75 32.75 -1.18
CA ARG A 125 -12.14 32.27 -1.27
C ARG A 125 -12.17 30.76 -1.32
N TYR A 126 -13.06 30.14 -0.54
CA TYR A 126 -13.28 28.70 -0.60
C TYR A 126 -13.97 28.32 -1.93
N GLU A 127 -13.24 27.63 -2.81
CA GLU A 127 -13.69 27.25 -4.14
C GLU A 127 -12.87 26.05 -4.66
N TYR A 128 -13.51 25.16 -5.42
CA TYR A 128 -12.80 24.08 -6.10
C TYR A 128 -11.90 24.68 -7.19
N ALA A 129 -10.60 24.67 -6.94
CA ALA A 129 -9.56 25.22 -7.81
C ALA A 129 -8.26 24.43 -7.63
N ASP A 130 -7.21 24.82 -8.36
CA ASP A 130 -5.85 24.33 -8.12
C ASP A 130 -5.40 24.70 -6.69
N ASN A 131 -4.95 23.68 -5.95
CA ASN A 131 -4.55 23.79 -4.55
C ASN A 131 -3.02 23.89 -4.37
N SER A 132 -2.26 24.02 -5.46
CA SER A 132 -0.84 24.29 -5.36
C SER A 132 -0.58 25.65 -4.71
N SER A 133 0.45 25.77 -3.87
CA SER A 133 0.73 27.00 -3.12
C SER A 133 0.77 28.23 -4.03
N TYR A 134 1.44 28.12 -5.19
CA TYR A 134 1.56 29.25 -6.11
C TYR A 134 0.22 29.61 -6.79
N ALA A 135 -0.60 28.63 -7.18
CA ALA A 135 -1.92 28.92 -7.74
C ALA A 135 -2.83 29.64 -6.73
N VAL A 136 -2.85 29.20 -5.47
CA VAL A 136 -3.58 29.90 -4.40
C VAL A 136 -3.00 31.31 -4.17
N PHE A 137 -1.68 31.44 -4.26
CA PHE A 137 -0.98 32.72 -4.13
C PHE A 137 -1.27 33.70 -5.28
N LYS A 138 -1.65 33.25 -6.47
CA LYS A 138 -2.04 34.16 -7.56
C LYS A 138 -3.55 34.38 -7.61
N ASN A 139 -4.33 33.32 -7.45
CA ASN A 139 -5.75 33.31 -7.79
C ASN A 139 -6.67 33.51 -6.59
N ARG A 140 -6.15 33.36 -5.35
CA ARG A 140 -6.93 33.52 -4.11
C ARG A 140 -8.16 32.60 -4.04
N LYS A 141 -8.06 31.39 -4.59
CA LYS A 141 -9.11 30.37 -4.60
C LYS A 141 -8.50 29.03 -4.21
N ALA A 142 -9.15 28.31 -3.30
CA ALA A 142 -8.71 26.99 -2.87
C ALA A 142 -9.81 26.27 -2.08
N ILE A 143 -9.68 24.95 -1.94
CA ILE A 143 -10.29 24.21 -0.82
C ILE A 143 -9.28 24.08 0.32
N CYS A 144 -9.66 23.42 1.43
CA CYS A 144 -8.82 23.31 2.64
C CYS A 144 -7.36 22.92 2.39
N GLN A 145 -7.09 22.04 1.41
CA GLN A 145 -5.73 21.66 1.03
C GLN A 145 -4.89 22.85 0.58
N GLY A 146 -5.40 23.71 -0.31
CA GLY A 146 -4.65 24.85 -0.82
C GLY A 146 -4.40 25.94 0.23
N TYR A 147 -5.32 26.10 1.18
CA TYR A 147 -5.09 26.94 2.37
C TYR A 147 -3.92 26.42 3.21
N SER A 148 -3.89 25.11 3.47
CA SER A 148 -2.82 24.47 4.25
C SER A 148 -1.47 24.55 3.53
N ASN A 149 -1.44 24.26 2.22
CA ASN A 149 -0.25 24.32 1.38
C ASN A 149 0.36 25.73 1.37
N LEU A 150 -0.45 26.76 1.06
CA LEU A 150 0.07 28.13 1.01
C LEU A 150 0.50 28.63 2.39
N LEU A 151 -0.23 28.31 3.47
CA LEU A 151 0.20 28.67 4.82
C LEU A 151 1.57 28.06 5.15
N ARG A 152 1.76 26.78 4.86
CA ARG A 152 3.04 26.08 5.07
C ARG A 152 4.16 26.74 4.26
N THR A 153 3.93 27.04 2.99
CA THR A 153 4.92 27.72 2.14
C THR A 153 5.29 29.10 2.66
N MET A 154 4.31 29.91 3.08
CA MET A 154 4.59 31.22 3.70
C MET A 154 5.40 31.08 4.99
N LEU A 155 5.04 30.15 5.89
CA LEU A 155 5.80 29.87 7.12
C LEU A 155 7.23 29.41 6.83
N TYR A 156 7.41 28.56 5.82
CA TYR A 156 8.72 28.11 5.36
C TYR A 156 9.61 29.28 4.95
N THR A 157 9.09 30.25 4.18
CA THR A 157 9.86 31.45 3.78
C THR A 157 10.28 32.33 4.97
N GLN A 158 9.60 32.17 6.11
CA GLN A 158 9.89 32.87 7.37
C GLN A 158 10.77 32.05 8.33
N ASN A 159 11.28 30.90 7.87
CA ASN A 159 12.04 29.95 8.68
C ASN A 159 11.26 29.48 9.92
N ILE A 160 9.94 29.30 9.78
CA ILE A 160 9.06 28.77 10.83
C ILE A 160 8.74 27.32 10.49
N PRO A 161 9.22 26.33 11.27
CA PRO A 161 8.93 24.95 10.99
C PRO A 161 7.44 24.66 11.05
N SER A 162 6.92 23.96 10.03
CA SER A 162 5.49 23.67 9.94
C SER A 162 5.19 22.35 9.24
N VAL A 163 4.02 21.80 9.54
CA VAL A 163 3.57 20.48 9.09
C VAL A 163 2.14 20.59 8.60
N ALA A 164 1.91 20.14 7.37
CA ALA A 164 0.57 19.91 6.86
C ALA A 164 0.01 18.61 7.44
N VAL A 165 -1.25 18.67 7.91
CA VAL A 165 -1.96 17.54 8.50
C VAL A 165 -3.27 17.35 7.74
N ASN A 166 -3.57 16.09 7.43
CA ASN A 166 -4.80 15.66 6.78
C ASN A 166 -5.56 14.73 7.72
N GLY A 167 -6.88 14.83 7.68
CA GLY A 167 -7.76 13.99 8.49
C GLY A 167 -9.20 14.40 8.35
N VAL A 168 -9.94 14.39 9.46
CA VAL A 168 -11.37 14.67 9.47
C VAL A 168 -11.67 15.89 10.31
N TYR A 169 -12.49 16.80 9.76
CA TYR A 169 -13.23 17.76 10.55
C TYR A 169 -14.51 17.09 11.06
N LYS A 170 -14.64 16.96 12.38
CA LYS A 170 -15.74 16.28 13.05
C LYS A 170 -17.10 16.84 12.61
N GLY A 171 -17.92 15.98 12.01
CA GLY A 171 -19.28 16.33 11.55
C GLY A 171 -19.34 16.97 10.16
N ILE A 172 -18.20 17.14 9.46
CA ILE A 172 -18.17 17.71 8.09
C ILE A 172 -17.55 16.72 7.10
N GLY A 173 -16.37 16.17 7.39
CA GLY A 173 -15.69 15.24 6.46
C GLY A 173 -14.18 15.50 6.37
N GLY A 174 -13.58 15.07 5.26
CA GLY A 174 -12.14 15.23 5.01
C GLY A 174 -11.69 16.70 5.07
N HIS A 175 -10.54 16.94 5.70
CA HIS A 175 -10.02 18.28 5.95
C HIS A 175 -8.50 18.33 6.05
N ALA A 176 -7.93 19.51 5.80
CA ALA A 176 -6.49 19.77 5.86
C ALA A 176 -6.19 21.09 6.61
N TRP A 177 -5.15 21.08 7.45
CA TRP A 177 -4.74 22.22 8.28
C TRP A 177 -3.25 22.14 8.64
N VAL A 178 -2.73 23.12 9.40
CA VAL A 178 -1.28 23.25 9.69
C VAL A 178 -0.98 23.20 11.18
N TYR A 179 0.11 22.51 11.53
CA TYR A 179 0.81 22.68 12.80
C TYR A 179 2.08 23.50 12.55
N ALA A 180 2.32 24.55 13.32
CA ALA A 180 3.51 25.39 13.24
C ALA A 180 4.25 25.39 14.57
N TYR A 181 5.59 25.29 14.54
CA TYR A 181 6.42 25.32 15.73
C TYR A 181 6.90 26.75 15.99
N VAL A 182 6.33 27.40 17.01
CA VAL A 182 6.64 28.78 17.40
C VAL A 182 6.76 28.86 18.91
N ASN A 183 7.65 29.71 19.42
CA ASN A 183 7.86 29.91 20.86
C ASN A 183 8.07 28.59 21.63
N ASN A 184 8.90 27.69 21.08
CA ASN A 184 9.22 26.37 21.64
C ASN A 184 8.00 25.46 21.86
N ALA A 185 6.91 25.66 21.09
CA ALA A 185 5.71 24.82 21.14
C ALA A 185 5.04 24.71 19.78
N TRP A 186 4.32 23.60 19.58
CA TRP A 186 3.44 23.44 18.43
C TRP A 186 2.15 24.24 18.63
N TYR A 187 1.72 24.93 17.57
CA TYR A 187 0.46 25.64 17.44
C TYR A 187 -0.33 25.09 16.24
N VAL A 188 -1.63 24.95 16.40
CA VAL A 188 -2.56 24.50 15.35
C VAL A 188 -3.22 25.71 14.73
N ALA A 189 -3.19 25.80 13.40
CA ALA A 189 -3.82 26.85 12.63
C ALA A 189 -4.66 26.24 11.51
N ASP A 190 -5.87 26.77 11.32
CA ASP A 190 -6.77 26.37 10.24
C ASP A 190 -7.42 27.63 9.65
N PRO A 191 -6.78 28.26 8.65
CA PRO A 191 -7.30 29.47 8.03
C PRO A 191 -8.57 29.21 7.21
N THR A 192 -8.87 27.96 6.85
CA THR A 192 -10.13 27.61 6.15
C THR A 192 -11.33 27.93 7.04
N ASN A 193 -11.29 27.44 8.29
CA ASN A 193 -12.39 27.55 9.26
C ASN A 193 -12.24 28.72 10.25
N ASN A 194 -11.39 29.70 9.96
CA ASN A 194 -11.14 30.85 10.84
C ASN A 194 -10.65 30.42 12.24
N LEU A 195 -9.94 29.31 12.33
CA LEU A 195 -9.32 28.91 13.58
C LEU A 195 -8.06 29.76 13.76
N LYS A 196 -8.12 30.69 14.71
CA LYS A 196 -6.92 31.39 15.18
C LYS A 196 -5.91 30.39 15.72
N PRO A 197 -4.59 30.66 15.61
CA PRO A 197 -3.57 29.74 16.09
C PRO A 197 -3.73 29.42 17.58
N TRP A 198 -3.75 28.13 17.92
CA TRP A 198 -3.85 27.66 19.29
C TRP A 198 -2.69 26.74 19.66
N ARG A 199 -2.09 26.96 20.82
CA ARG A 199 -1.08 26.06 21.36
C ARG A 199 -1.66 24.65 21.50
N ILE A 200 -0.88 23.63 21.15
CA ILE A 200 -1.30 22.21 21.14
C ILE A 200 -1.80 21.70 22.50
N SER A 201 -1.43 22.37 23.60
CA SER A 201 -1.93 22.05 24.94
C SER A 201 -3.40 22.44 25.14
N ASN A 202 -3.97 23.33 24.32
CA ASN A 202 -5.36 23.76 24.38
C ASN A 202 -6.25 22.91 23.46
N THR A 203 -6.29 21.60 23.72
CA THR A 203 -6.99 20.63 22.84
C THR A 203 -8.48 20.91 22.70
N ALA A 204 -9.12 21.54 23.70
CA ALA A 204 -10.54 21.90 23.64
C ALA A 204 -10.83 22.92 22.52
N ALA A 205 -9.88 23.81 22.19
CA ALA A 205 -10.08 24.84 21.18
C ALA A 205 -10.15 24.30 19.74
N TYR A 206 -9.67 23.06 19.51
CA TYR A 206 -9.58 22.46 18.18
C TYR A 206 -9.93 20.97 18.18
N SER A 207 -10.75 20.53 19.13
CA SER A 207 -11.14 19.11 19.31
C SER A 207 -11.96 18.54 18.14
N HIS A 208 -12.38 19.37 17.20
CA HIS A 208 -13.06 18.98 15.97
C HIS A 208 -12.08 18.58 14.86
N LEU A 209 -10.79 18.89 14.98
CA LEU A 209 -9.75 18.46 14.05
C LEU A 209 -9.20 17.10 14.48
N LEU A 210 -9.41 16.08 13.64
CA LEU A 210 -9.04 14.69 13.92
C LEU A 210 -7.94 14.24 12.93
N PRO A 211 -6.64 14.37 13.30
CA PRO A 211 -5.52 14.00 12.45
C PRO A 211 -5.53 12.52 12.08
N GLN A 212 -5.32 12.21 10.79
CA GLN A 212 -5.12 10.83 10.31
C GLN A 212 -3.78 10.66 9.61
N MET A 213 -3.22 11.73 9.04
CA MET A 213 -1.96 11.72 8.32
C MET A 213 -1.22 13.04 8.56
N ALA A 214 0.11 13.00 8.62
CA ALA A 214 0.93 14.20 8.75
C ALA A 214 2.19 14.12 7.90
N ASN A 215 2.49 15.22 7.20
CA ASN A 215 3.65 15.35 6.32
C ASN A 215 4.90 15.74 7.11
N ILE A 216 5.30 14.87 8.03
CA ILE A 216 6.52 14.98 8.84
C ILE A 216 7.01 13.60 9.25
N ASP A 217 8.32 13.46 9.30
CA ASP A 217 8.96 12.28 9.85
C ASP A 217 9.07 12.45 11.36
N ILE A 218 8.29 11.68 12.11
CA ILE A 218 8.19 11.78 13.57
C ILE A 218 9.45 11.23 14.24
N PHE A 219 9.89 10.04 13.82
CA PHE A 219 11.11 9.38 14.31
C PHE A 219 11.94 8.88 13.15
N GLU A 220 13.20 8.56 13.46
CA GLU A 220 14.10 7.86 12.56
C GLU A 220 15.15 7.13 13.39
N ASP A 221 15.54 5.95 12.92
CA ASP A 221 16.69 5.21 13.41
C ASP A 221 17.57 4.75 12.22
N ASP A 222 18.49 3.82 12.48
CA ASP A 222 19.43 3.34 11.46
C ASP A 222 18.76 2.55 10.34
N ASN A 223 17.58 1.98 10.60
CA ASN A 223 16.89 1.04 9.73
C ASN A 223 15.60 1.62 9.14
N PHE A 224 14.91 2.51 9.85
CA PHE A 224 13.56 2.94 9.50
C PHE A 224 13.34 4.44 9.66
N VAL A 225 12.44 4.97 8.83
CA VAL A 225 11.83 6.30 9.03
C VAL A 225 10.35 6.12 9.37
N TYR A 226 9.90 6.87 10.39
CA TYR A 226 8.56 6.74 10.95
C TYR A 226 7.77 8.03 10.76
N ASN A 227 6.51 7.92 10.33
CA ASN A 227 5.57 9.04 10.27
C ASN A 227 4.24 8.70 10.94
N TYR A 228 3.28 9.63 10.85
CA TYR A 228 1.90 9.38 11.27
C TYR A 228 1.03 9.24 10.03
N ASN A 229 0.50 8.04 9.80
CA ASN A 229 -0.29 7.71 8.62
C ASN A 229 -1.40 6.72 8.98
N GLU A 230 -2.55 6.83 8.32
CA GLU A 230 -3.76 6.03 8.60
C GLU A 230 -4.12 5.99 10.10
N SER A 231 -3.83 7.07 10.83
CA SER A 231 -3.99 7.21 12.29
C SER A 231 -3.06 6.37 13.17
N TYR A 232 -2.03 5.74 12.59
CA TYR A 232 -1.04 4.94 13.28
C TYR A 232 0.34 5.61 13.27
N LEU A 233 1.18 5.24 14.24
CA LEU A 233 2.62 5.36 14.07
C LEU A 233 3.04 4.34 13.01
N ASN A 234 3.52 4.84 11.88
CA ASN A 234 3.76 4.08 10.67
C ASN A 234 5.24 4.05 10.31
N ILE A 235 5.72 2.90 9.83
CA ILE A 235 7.00 2.81 9.13
C ILE A 235 6.77 3.17 7.66
N LYS A 236 7.30 4.32 7.24
CA LYS A 236 7.17 4.79 5.86
C LYS A 236 8.34 4.43 4.95
N GLU A 237 9.49 4.08 5.52
CA GLU A 237 10.70 3.80 4.77
C GLU A 237 11.56 2.79 5.50
N VAL A 238 12.10 1.83 4.73
CA VAL A 238 13.12 0.89 5.16
C VAL A 238 14.43 1.31 4.51
N LYS A 239 15.36 1.82 5.31
CA LYS A 239 16.64 2.41 4.86
C LYS A 239 17.63 1.33 4.44
N LYS A 240 17.60 0.19 5.14
CA LYS A 240 18.53 -0.93 4.98
C LYS A 240 17.77 -2.23 5.16
N GLY A 241 18.19 -3.26 4.42
CA GLY A 241 17.60 -4.58 4.51
C GLY A 241 18.66 -5.65 4.32
N THR A 242 18.70 -6.60 5.25
CA THR A 242 19.28 -7.92 5.05
C THR A 242 18.28 -8.82 4.33
N GLU A 243 18.64 -10.09 4.12
CA GLU A 243 17.74 -11.12 3.58
C GLU A 243 16.41 -11.23 4.35
N ILE A 244 16.45 -10.98 5.66
CA ILE A 244 15.29 -10.96 6.55
C ILE A 244 15.04 -9.52 7.02
N LEU A 245 13.80 -9.06 6.88
CA LEU A 245 13.29 -7.84 7.48
C LEU A 245 12.34 -8.18 8.62
N VAL A 246 12.67 -7.76 9.84
CA VAL A 246 11.76 -7.83 10.98
C VAL A 246 11.17 -6.44 11.22
N ILE A 247 9.84 -6.34 11.18
CA ILE A 247 9.14 -5.09 11.51
C ILE A 247 9.16 -4.89 13.03
N PRO A 248 9.70 -3.79 13.57
CA PRO A 248 9.81 -3.61 15.01
C PRO A 248 8.44 -3.47 15.69
N TYR A 249 8.37 -3.86 16.97
CA TYR A 249 7.16 -3.72 17.79
C TYR A 249 6.88 -2.26 18.16
N SER A 250 7.93 -1.52 18.49
CA SER A 250 7.83 -0.15 18.98
C SER A 250 9.05 0.69 18.65
N ILE A 251 8.92 2.01 18.81
CA ILE A 251 10.04 2.96 18.74
C ILE A 251 9.78 4.09 19.73
N LYS A 252 10.81 4.49 20.48
CA LYS A 252 10.76 5.59 21.49
C LYS A 252 9.57 5.47 22.47
N GLY A 253 9.20 4.25 22.84
CA GLY A 253 8.11 3.97 23.78
C GLY A 253 6.70 4.01 23.18
N PHE A 254 6.56 4.14 21.86
CA PHE A 254 5.28 4.08 21.15
C PHE A 254 5.20 2.83 20.29
N ARG A 255 4.08 2.11 20.38
CA ARG A 255 3.82 0.95 19.55
C ARG A 255 3.64 1.36 18.10
N ILE A 256 4.27 0.62 17.19
CA ILE A 256 4.10 0.80 15.75
C ILE A 256 2.82 0.08 15.36
N GLY A 257 1.91 0.78 14.68
CA GLY A 257 0.60 0.23 14.29
C GLY A 257 0.47 -0.05 12.80
N SER A 258 1.40 0.44 11.98
CA SER A 258 1.31 0.32 10.53
C SER A 258 2.68 0.13 9.88
N PHE A 259 2.71 -0.70 8.85
CA PHE A 259 3.80 -0.83 7.90
C PHE A 259 3.29 -0.53 6.50
N ASN A 260 3.21 0.77 6.21
CA ASN A 260 2.79 1.32 4.94
C ASN A 260 3.96 2.13 4.34
N PRO A 261 4.92 1.46 3.69
CA PRO A 261 6.07 2.13 3.09
C PRO A 261 5.65 3.00 1.90
N SER A 262 6.20 4.21 1.82
CA SER A 262 6.02 5.17 0.71
C SER A 262 7.21 5.20 -0.24
N LYS A 263 8.10 4.20 -0.15
CA LYS A 263 9.25 4.00 -1.01
C LYS A 263 9.45 2.49 -1.24
N PRO A 264 10.09 2.10 -2.36
CA PRO A 264 10.48 0.71 -2.57
C PRO A 264 11.31 0.16 -1.41
N LEU A 265 11.10 -1.12 -1.09
CA LEU A 265 11.94 -1.84 -0.14
C LEU A 265 13.34 -2.08 -0.73
N PRO A 266 14.41 -2.13 0.09
CA PRO A 266 15.73 -2.56 -0.35
C PRO A 266 15.69 -3.93 -1.07
N THR A 267 16.46 -4.06 -2.15
CA THR A 267 16.39 -5.20 -3.08
C THR A 267 16.92 -6.53 -2.53
N GLY A 268 17.55 -6.53 -1.35
CA GLY A 268 18.05 -7.73 -0.69
C GLY A 268 17.04 -8.41 0.23
N ILE A 269 15.88 -7.80 0.49
CA ILE A 269 14.89 -8.34 1.43
C ILE A 269 14.10 -9.45 0.75
N ARG A 270 14.27 -10.67 1.26
CA ARG A 270 13.55 -11.86 0.79
C ARG A 270 12.39 -12.19 1.72
N HIS A 271 12.59 -12.14 3.04
CA HIS A 271 11.54 -12.49 4.01
C HIS A 271 11.16 -11.32 4.89
N ILE A 272 9.86 -11.15 5.15
CA ILE A 272 9.33 -10.10 6.02
C ILE A 272 8.58 -10.72 7.20
N TYR A 273 8.93 -10.33 8.42
CA TYR A 273 8.24 -10.74 9.65
C TYR A 273 7.43 -9.57 10.23
N ILE A 274 6.11 -9.75 10.27
CA ILE A 274 5.13 -8.76 10.72
C ILE A 274 4.61 -9.19 12.10
N GLY A 275 4.80 -8.33 13.10
CA GLY A 275 4.35 -8.56 14.46
C GLY A 275 2.85 -8.43 14.68
N SER A 276 2.39 -8.86 15.86
CA SER A 276 1.01 -8.72 16.32
C SER A 276 0.56 -7.28 16.55
N ASN A 277 1.48 -6.31 16.57
CA ASN A 277 1.20 -4.88 16.71
C ASN A 277 0.69 -4.19 15.43
N ILE A 278 0.83 -4.82 14.26
CA ILE A 278 0.52 -4.17 12.97
C ILE A 278 -0.95 -4.36 12.60
N HIS A 279 -1.66 -3.24 12.50
CA HIS A 279 -3.09 -3.15 12.14
C HIS A 279 -3.31 -2.67 10.70
N SER A 280 -2.28 -2.11 10.07
CA SER A 280 -2.34 -1.67 8.68
C SER A 280 -1.07 -2.02 7.91
N LEU A 281 -1.26 -2.50 6.68
CA LEU A 281 -0.24 -2.71 5.66
C LEU A 281 -0.46 -1.81 4.43
N GLY A 282 -1.26 -0.75 4.59
CA GLY A 282 -1.69 0.16 3.52
C GLY A 282 -2.95 -0.29 2.77
N GLU A 283 -3.79 0.69 2.43
CA GLU A 283 -4.99 0.46 1.61
C GLU A 283 -4.71 0.45 0.09
N SER A 284 -5.57 -0.21 -0.70
CA SER A 284 -5.52 -0.13 -2.18
C SER A 284 -4.11 -0.44 -2.76
N PHE A 285 -3.64 0.33 -3.76
CA PHE A 285 -2.31 0.19 -4.38
C PHE A 285 -1.20 0.97 -3.63
N CYS A 286 -1.34 1.19 -2.32
CA CYS A 286 -0.29 1.80 -1.50
C CYS A 286 0.47 0.75 -0.66
N GLY A 287 1.53 1.17 0.04
CA GLY A 287 2.33 0.31 0.92
C GLY A 287 3.06 -0.81 0.18
N LEU A 288 3.06 -2.01 0.77
CA LEU A 288 3.70 -3.21 0.20
C LEU A 288 3.19 -3.58 -1.20
N LYS A 289 1.95 -3.21 -1.54
CA LYS A 289 1.35 -3.48 -2.86
C LYS A 289 1.78 -2.46 -3.92
N ALA A 290 2.31 -1.30 -3.52
CA ALA A 290 2.63 -0.20 -4.43
C ALA A 290 3.95 -0.42 -5.18
N TYR A 291 4.90 -1.08 -4.52
CA TYR A 291 6.26 -1.23 -5.01
C TYR A 291 6.54 -2.70 -5.25
N ARG A 292 7.16 -3.02 -6.39
CA ARG A 292 7.77 -4.33 -6.57
C ARG A 292 8.91 -4.47 -5.57
N SER A 293 8.67 -5.24 -4.52
CA SER A 293 9.68 -5.73 -3.58
C SER A 293 10.46 -6.89 -4.20
N PHE A 294 11.42 -7.45 -3.48
CA PHE A 294 12.19 -8.64 -3.87
C PHE A 294 11.92 -9.82 -2.93
N ASP A 295 10.76 -9.77 -2.27
CA ASP A 295 10.39 -10.70 -1.23
C ASP A 295 9.76 -11.98 -1.79
N GLU A 296 10.08 -13.08 -1.12
CA GLU A 296 9.69 -14.44 -1.43
C GLU A 296 8.66 -14.97 -0.43
N ALA A 297 8.63 -14.40 0.77
CA ALA A 297 7.66 -14.77 1.79
C ALA A 297 7.41 -13.62 2.78
N VAL A 298 6.15 -13.46 3.17
CA VAL A 298 5.75 -12.63 4.31
C VAL A 298 5.12 -13.51 5.37
N PHE A 299 5.67 -13.44 6.58
CA PHE A 299 5.18 -14.14 7.75
C PHE A 299 4.53 -13.15 8.71
N VAL A 300 3.33 -13.48 9.17
CA VAL A 300 2.56 -12.68 10.12
C VAL A 300 2.42 -13.46 11.42
N ASP A 301 2.71 -12.80 12.54
CA ASP A 301 2.57 -13.36 13.88
C ASP A 301 1.17 -13.98 14.04
N PRO A 302 1.05 -15.26 14.46
CA PRO A 302 -0.24 -15.92 14.68
C PRO A 302 -1.19 -15.17 15.62
N GLN A 303 -0.66 -14.30 16.50
CA GLN A 303 -1.44 -13.46 17.41
C GLN A 303 -1.94 -12.16 16.77
N ASN A 304 -1.53 -11.82 15.56
CA ASN A 304 -2.02 -10.62 14.84
C ASN A 304 -3.54 -10.72 14.63
N ALA A 305 -4.25 -9.64 14.95
CA ALA A 305 -5.70 -9.59 14.94
C ALA A 305 -6.29 -9.38 13.53
N ASP A 306 -5.58 -8.66 12.66
CA ASP A 306 -6.09 -8.14 11.39
C ASP A 306 -5.58 -8.92 10.18
N PHE A 307 -4.44 -9.59 10.33
CA PHE A 307 -3.75 -10.32 9.27
C PHE A 307 -3.27 -11.68 9.73
N GLY A 308 -3.03 -12.55 8.76
CA GLY A 308 -2.24 -13.75 8.94
C GLY A 308 -1.58 -14.17 7.65
N SER A 309 -0.63 -15.07 7.73
CA SER A 309 0.07 -15.60 6.56
C SER A 309 -0.11 -17.11 6.45
N GLU A 310 -0.32 -17.60 5.24
CA GLU A 310 -0.31 -19.03 4.92
C GLU A 310 0.56 -19.22 3.66
N HIS A 311 1.49 -20.17 3.69
CA HIS A 311 2.45 -20.38 2.59
C HIS A 311 3.25 -19.12 2.17
N GLY A 312 3.52 -18.21 3.12
CA GLY A 312 4.21 -16.94 2.85
C GLY A 312 3.34 -15.84 2.21
N ILE A 313 2.05 -16.12 1.99
CA ILE A 313 1.07 -15.20 1.40
C ILE A 313 0.24 -14.56 2.52
N VAL A 314 -0.01 -13.25 2.44
CA VAL A 314 -0.75 -12.50 3.46
C VAL A 314 -2.23 -12.47 3.14
N TYR A 315 -3.05 -12.73 4.15
CA TYR A 315 -4.50 -12.66 4.12
C TYR A 315 -5.00 -11.74 5.23
N ARG A 316 -6.17 -11.13 5.02
CA ARG A 316 -6.91 -10.45 6.09
C ARG A 316 -7.57 -11.46 7.03
N ARG A 317 -7.81 -11.05 8.27
CA ARG A 317 -8.67 -11.76 9.23
C ARG A 317 -10.01 -11.07 9.40
N ASP A 318 -11.04 -11.86 9.65
CA ASP A 318 -12.33 -11.35 10.14
C ASP A 318 -12.33 -11.16 11.67
N PHE A 319 -13.46 -10.70 12.20
CA PHE A 319 -13.67 -10.53 13.63
C PHE A 319 -13.59 -11.84 14.45
N GLN A 320 -13.69 -13.01 13.79
CA GLN A 320 -13.49 -14.33 14.40
C GLN A 320 -12.04 -14.82 14.26
N LYS A 321 -11.13 -13.96 13.80
CA LYS A 321 -9.72 -14.26 13.52
C LYS A 321 -9.52 -15.29 12.42
N LYS A 322 -10.51 -15.56 11.57
CA LYS A 322 -10.36 -16.47 10.42
C LYS A 322 -9.76 -15.72 9.24
N LEU A 323 -8.83 -16.37 8.53
CA LEU A 323 -8.30 -15.81 7.29
C LEU A 323 -9.42 -15.75 6.23
N THR A 324 -9.59 -14.60 5.60
CA THR A 324 -10.67 -14.32 4.64
C THR A 324 -10.10 -13.99 3.26
N SER A 325 -9.85 -12.71 2.97
CA SER A 325 -9.43 -12.25 1.65
C SER A 325 -7.92 -12.21 1.50
N LEU A 326 -7.45 -12.51 0.28
CA LEU A 326 -6.06 -12.31 -0.12
C LEU A 326 -5.71 -10.82 0.03
N PHE A 327 -4.60 -10.55 0.69
CA PHE A 327 -4.09 -9.20 0.84
C PHE A 327 -2.85 -8.96 -0.02
N TYR A 328 -1.88 -9.88 0.01
CA TYR A 328 -0.60 -9.68 -0.65
C TYR A 328 0.09 -11.01 -0.98
N ILE A 329 0.53 -11.14 -2.23
CA ILE A 329 1.42 -12.20 -2.70
C ILE A 329 2.83 -11.59 -2.84
N PRO A 330 3.86 -12.16 -2.18
CA PRO A 330 5.25 -11.73 -2.38
C PRO A 330 5.68 -11.76 -3.85
N SER A 331 6.47 -10.78 -4.28
CA SER A 331 6.71 -10.54 -5.70
C SER A 331 7.60 -11.60 -6.36
N GLN A 332 8.50 -12.22 -5.59
CA GLN A 332 9.51 -13.17 -6.07
C GLN A 332 9.11 -14.64 -5.82
N MET A 333 7.86 -14.91 -5.45
CA MET A 333 7.38 -16.29 -5.35
C MET A 333 7.45 -17.00 -6.70
N ARG A 334 8.04 -18.19 -6.74
CA ARG A 334 7.98 -19.09 -7.91
C ARG A 334 6.79 -20.02 -7.89
N SER A 335 6.31 -20.39 -6.70
CA SER A 335 5.17 -21.27 -6.48
C SER A 335 4.18 -20.56 -5.58
N VAL A 336 2.99 -20.29 -6.10
CA VAL A 336 1.92 -19.58 -5.37
C VAL A 336 0.83 -20.59 -5.02
N LYS A 337 0.63 -20.83 -3.72
CA LYS A 337 -0.42 -21.73 -3.23
C LYS A 337 -1.50 -20.93 -2.51
N LEU A 338 -2.63 -20.71 -3.18
CA LEU A 338 -3.74 -19.92 -2.66
C LEU A 338 -4.66 -20.77 -1.78
N ARG A 339 -5.14 -20.17 -0.69
CA ARG A 339 -6.26 -20.71 0.07
C ARG A 339 -7.50 -20.84 -0.81
N ALA A 340 -8.37 -21.79 -0.44
CA ALA A 340 -9.68 -21.94 -1.06
C ALA A 340 -10.49 -20.64 -0.93
N MET A 341 -11.10 -20.21 -2.02
CA MET A 341 -11.92 -18.99 -2.13
C MET A 341 -13.06 -19.26 -3.08
N GLU A 342 -14.28 -18.80 -2.79
CA GLU A 342 -15.44 -19.10 -3.65
C GLU A 342 -15.17 -18.80 -5.13
N LYS A 343 -14.56 -17.64 -5.40
CA LYS A 343 -14.12 -17.22 -6.73
C LYS A 343 -12.71 -16.61 -6.69
N VAL A 344 -11.93 -16.90 -7.72
CA VAL A 344 -10.71 -16.17 -8.05
C VAL A 344 -11.12 -15.06 -9.00
N GLU A 345 -11.28 -13.86 -8.46
CA GLU A 345 -11.75 -12.68 -9.20
C GLU A 345 -10.64 -12.09 -10.07
N LYS A 346 -11.04 -11.18 -10.96
CA LYS A 346 -10.12 -10.39 -11.79
C LYS A 346 -8.94 -9.82 -10.97
N ASN A 347 -7.73 -9.98 -11.50
CA ASN A 347 -6.47 -9.49 -10.96
C ASN A 347 -6.06 -10.10 -9.60
N THR A 348 -6.58 -11.26 -9.22
CA THR A 348 -6.18 -11.94 -7.98
C THR A 348 -4.68 -12.28 -7.98
N VAL A 349 -4.15 -12.80 -9.10
CA VAL A 349 -2.72 -12.97 -9.32
C VAL A 349 -2.30 -12.12 -10.51
N TYR A 350 -1.87 -10.89 -10.24
CA TYR A 350 -1.58 -9.90 -11.26
C TYR A 350 -0.09 -9.52 -11.25
N ASN A 351 0.54 -9.58 -12.43
CA ASN A 351 1.87 -9.04 -12.68
C ASN A 351 3.00 -9.70 -11.88
N HIS A 352 2.85 -11.00 -11.58
CA HIS A 352 3.88 -11.82 -10.95
C HIS A 352 4.72 -12.54 -12.01
N SER A 353 5.70 -11.82 -12.57
CA SER A 353 6.46 -12.26 -13.75
C SER A 353 7.37 -13.48 -13.53
N VAL A 354 7.62 -13.89 -12.29
CA VAL A 354 8.52 -15.01 -11.96
C VAL A 354 7.79 -16.24 -11.40
N VAL A 355 6.46 -16.18 -11.26
CA VAL A 355 5.66 -17.32 -10.83
C VAL A 355 5.65 -18.37 -11.94
N GLU A 356 6.09 -19.58 -11.60
CA GLU A 356 6.15 -20.74 -12.50
C GLU A 356 4.96 -21.67 -12.30
N GLU A 357 4.40 -21.69 -11.09
CA GLU A 357 3.24 -22.51 -10.78
C GLU A 357 2.27 -21.84 -9.80
N ILE A 358 0.97 -22.09 -10.03
CA ILE A 358 -0.12 -21.61 -9.18
C ILE A 358 -0.98 -22.80 -8.76
N ILE A 359 -1.23 -22.94 -7.47
CA ILE A 359 -2.04 -24.01 -6.88
C ILE A 359 -3.29 -23.38 -6.25
N ILE A 360 -4.45 -23.73 -6.79
CA ILE A 360 -5.77 -23.34 -6.27
C ILE A 360 -6.36 -24.54 -5.51
N LEU A 361 -6.64 -24.35 -4.22
CA LEU A 361 -7.13 -25.41 -3.34
C LEU A 361 -8.64 -25.70 -3.49
N PRO A 362 -9.10 -26.93 -3.20
CA PRO A 362 -10.53 -27.27 -3.23
C PRO A 362 -11.39 -26.40 -2.32
N GLY A 363 -12.61 -26.16 -2.78
CA GLY A 363 -13.50 -25.14 -2.22
C GLY A 363 -13.58 -23.91 -3.12
N THR A 364 -12.62 -23.73 -4.03
CA THR A 364 -12.70 -22.75 -5.11
C THR A 364 -13.59 -23.24 -6.24
N LYS A 365 -14.59 -22.43 -6.61
CA LYS A 365 -15.64 -22.81 -7.56
C LYS A 365 -15.46 -22.20 -8.93
N LYS A 366 -14.81 -21.04 -9.02
CA LYS A 366 -14.67 -20.33 -10.28
C LYS A 366 -13.39 -19.53 -10.37
N LEU A 367 -12.72 -19.59 -11.52
CA LEU A 367 -11.74 -18.61 -11.99
C LEU A 367 -12.43 -17.70 -12.99
N GLU A 368 -12.56 -16.42 -12.66
CA GLU A 368 -13.19 -15.43 -13.54
C GLU A 368 -12.22 -14.96 -14.62
N ASN A 369 -12.75 -14.31 -15.66
CA ASN A 369 -11.91 -13.64 -16.66
C ASN A 369 -10.87 -12.73 -15.99
N TYR A 370 -9.62 -12.79 -16.46
CA TYR A 370 -8.48 -12.04 -15.94
C TYR A 370 -8.10 -12.38 -14.49
N ALA A 371 -8.49 -13.56 -13.97
CA ALA A 371 -8.13 -14.01 -12.62
C ALA A 371 -6.62 -14.05 -12.38
N ILE A 372 -5.89 -14.58 -13.38
CA ILE A 372 -4.43 -14.63 -13.41
C ILE A 372 -3.98 -13.84 -14.63
N GLU A 373 -3.27 -12.74 -14.41
CA GLU A 373 -2.93 -11.80 -15.46
C GLU A 373 -1.44 -11.40 -15.43
N SER A 374 -0.83 -11.32 -16.61
CA SER A 374 0.57 -10.86 -16.79
C SER A 374 1.61 -11.69 -16.01
N CYS A 375 1.39 -13.00 -15.89
CA CYS A 375 2.31 -13.94 -15.24
C CYS A 375 3.20 -14.65 -16.27
N GLY A 376 4.21 -13.93 -16.80
CA GLY A 376 4.99 -14.36 -17.97
C GLY A 376 5.87 -15.61 -17.80
N ALA A 377 6.11 -16.09 -16.57
CA ALA A 377 6.87 -17.32 -16.30
C ALA A 377 5.97 -18.52 -15.99
N LEU A 378 4.64 -18.36 -15.98
CA LEU A 378 3.71 -19.39 -15.55
C LEU A 378 3.78 -20.60 -16.50
N ARG A 379 3.93 -21.79 -15.92
CA ARG A 379 4.00 -23.07 -16.64
C ARG A 379 2.92 -24.04 -16.21
N ARG A 380 2.51 -24.01 -14.93
CA ARG A 380 1.54 -24.96 -14.37
C ARG A 380 0.48 -24.25 -13.56
N LEU A 381 -0.78 -24.63 -13.79
CA LEU A 381 -1.93 -24.21 -13.00
C LEU A 381 -2.64 -25.46 -12.47
N TYR A 382 -2.78 -25.56 -11.15
CA TYR A 382 -3.53 -26.64 -10.50
C TYR A 382 -4.88 -26.10 -10.03
N ILE A 383 -5.99 -26.69 -10.51
CA ILE A 383 -7.36 -26.29 -10.16
C ILE A 383 -8.23 -27.46 -9.65
N PRO A 384 -9.16 -27.21 -8.71
CA PRO A 384 -10.09 -28.24 -8.23
C PRO A 384 -10.93 -28.87 -9.34
N GLU A 385 -11.32 -30.14 -9.20
CA GLU A 385 -12.20 -30.85 -10.13
C GLU A 385 -13.53 -30.14 -10.40
N ASP A 386 -14.06 -29.46 -9.38
CA ASP A 386 -15.33 -28.74 -9.41
C ASP A 386 -15.18 -27.22 -9.64
N CYS A 387 -14.00 -26.78 -10.10
CA CYS A 387 -13.73 -25.39 -10.39
C CYS A 387 -13.94 -25.07 -11.86
N GLU A 388 -14.89 -24.18 -12.15
CA GLU A 388 -15.08 -23.62 -13.49
C GLU A 388 -13.98 -22.60 -13.81
N MET A 389 -13.58 -22.50 -15.08
CA MET A 389 -12.60 -21.50 -15.52
C MET A 389 -13.17 -20.76 -16.74
N ASP A 390 -13.31 -19.44 -16.62
CA ASP A 390 -13.75 -18.60 -17.74
C ASP A 390 -12.68 -18.59 -18.84
N GLU A 391 -13.09 -18.33 -20.09
CA GLU A 391 -12.25 -18.40 -21.29
C GLU A 391 -10.97 -17.55 -21.19
N GLN A 392 -11.05 -16.37 -20.58
CA GLN A 392 -9.91 -15.46 -20.41
C GLN A 392 -9.37 -15.46 -18.97
N ALA A 393 -9.58 -16.53 -18.19
CA ALA A 393 -9.06 -16.61 -16.83
C ALA A 393 -7.54 -16.47 -16.74
N LEU A 394 -6.83 -16.96 -17.77
CA LEU A 394 -5.41 -16.70 -18.00
C LEU A 394 -5.26 -15.61 -19.07
N TYR A 395 -4.87 -14.41 -18.67
CA TYR A 395 -4.67 -13.28 -19.59
C TYR A 395 -3.23 -12.80 -19.60
N LEU A 396 -2.65 -12.56 -20.78
CA LEU A 396 -1.23 -12.20 -20.93
C LEU A 396 -0.28 -13.17 -20.19
N CYS A 397 -0.66 -14.44 -20.15
CA CYS A 397 0.16 -15.56 -19.67
C CYS A 397 0.66 -16.37 -20.89
N PRO A 398 1.69 -17.22 -20.73
CA PRO A 398 2.14 -18.09 -21.82
C PRO A 398 1.01 -18.99 -22.35
N GLU A 399 0.98 -19.24 -23.66
CA GLU A 399 -0.07 -20.08 -24.28
C GLU A 399 0.02 -21.57 -23.87
N GLY A 400 1.22 -22.03 -23.48
CA GLY A 400 1.49 -23.43 -23.12
C GLY A 400 1.37 -23.74 -21.63
N VAL A 401 0.58 -22.99 -20.86
CA VAL A 401 0.37 -23.30 -19.43
C VAL A 401 -0.36 -24.64 -19.30
N GLU A 402 0.27 -25.59 -18.61
CA GLU A 402 -0.31 -26.89 -18.30
C GLU A 402 -1.36 -26.73 -17.18
N ILE A 403 -2.61 -27.09 -17.49
CA ILE A 403 -3.71 -27.06 -16.51
C ILE A 403 -3.90 -28.47 -15.97
N MET A 404 -3.69 -28.61 -14.67
CA MET A 404 -3.85 -29.86 -13.93
C MET A 404 -5.11 -29.78 -13.07
N VAL A 405 -6.00 -30.74 -13.23
CA VAL A 405 -7.28 -30.81 -12.50
C VAL A 405 -7.22 -31.93 -11.46
N GLY A 406 -7.63 -31.68 -10.22
CA GLY A 406 -7.53 -32.66 -9.14
C GLY A 406 -7.85 -32.10 -7.76
N ASP A 407 -7.67 -32.90 -6.70
CA ASP A 407 -8.03 -32.49 -5.34
C ASP A 407 -6.92 -31.74 -4.59
N PHE A 408 -5.65 -31.86 -4.98
CA PHE A 408 -4.49 -31.07 -4.50
C PHE A 408 -4.43 -30.73 -2.99
N THR A 409 -5.12 -31.48 -2.13
CA THR A 409 -5.31 -31.16 -0.70
C THR A 409 -4.11 -31.56 0.14
N GLY A 410 -3.24 -32.43 -0.38
CA GLY A 410 -2.18 -33.07 0.40
C GLY A 410 -2.71 -33.99 1.52
N ILE A 411 -4.03 -34.22 1.60
CA ILE A 411 -4.66 -35.15 2.55
C ILE A 411 -5.07 -36.39 1.78
N ALA A 412 -4.42 -37.52 2.06
CA ALA A 412 -4.82 -38.82 1.53
C ALA A 412 -6.24 -39.15 2.00
N LYS A 413 -7.24 -39.01 1.14
CA LYS A 413 -8.57 -39.59 1.39
C LYS A 413 -8.45 -41.10 1.27
N VAL A 414 -8.48 -41.79 2.41
CA VAL A 414 -8.76 -43.23 2.46
C VAL A 414 -10.20 -43.42 1.99
N LYS A 415 -10.40 -43.93 0.77
CA LYS A 415 -11.71 -44.44 0.35
C LYS A 415 -11.99 -45.73 1.12
N LYS A 416 -13.16 -45.80 1.77
CA LYS A 416 -13.86 -47.06 2.02
C LYS A 416 -14.79 -47.34 0.86
#